data_AF-A0A0D0CC77-F1
#
_entry.id   AF-A0A0D0CC77-F1
#
_cell.length_a   1.000
_cell.length_b   1.000
_cell.length_c   1.000
_cell.angle_alpha   90.00
_cell.angle_beta   90.00
_cell.angle_gamma   90.00
#
_symmetry.space_group_name_H-M   'P 1'
#
loop_
_entity.id
_entity.type
_entity.pdbx_description
1 polymer ?
#
loop_
_entity_poly.entity_id
_entity_poly.type
_entity_poly.pdbx_seq_one_letter_code
_entity_poly.pdbx_strand_id
1 'polypeptide(L)' 'MMGSAHDAWAFEHTAAAKYPDRFFQEQEFGWANSAYGVSPWTIPVHKKPAALLPKNAAFDYAVANIRVHSEHHMGTLKG' A
#
# COMPACT_ATOMS: atom_id res chain seq x y z
N MET A 1 14.25 -14.87 2.83
CA MET A 1 13.34 -13.98 2.06
C MET A 1 12.15 -13.67 2.96
N MET A 2 12.22 -12.64 3.82
CA MET A 2 11.24 -12.38 4.90
C MET A 2 10.87 -10.89 5.06
N GLY A 3 11.39 -9.99 4.22
CA GLY A 3 11.15 -8.54 4.37
C GLY A 3 9.67 -8.17 4.25
N SER A 4 9.00 -8.55 3.16
CA SER A 4 7.66 -8.02 2.88
C SER A 4 6.54 -8.57 3.77
N ALA A 5 6.67 -9.81 4.28
CA ALA A 5 5.70 -10.37 5.22
C ALA A 5 5.81 -9.70 6.60
N HIS A 6 7.05 -9.36 6.99
CA HIS A 6 7.29 -8.59 8.21
C HIS A 6 6.76 -7.15 8.07
N ASP A 7 6.88 -6.53 6.88
CA ASP A 7 6.37 -5.18 6.63
C ASP A 7 4.83 -5.11 6.70
N ALA A 8 4.13 -6.12 6.18
CA ALA A 8 2.66 -6.21 6.29
C ALA A 8 2.22 -6.39 7.74
N TRP A 9 2.87 -7.29 8.49
CA TRP A 9 2.57 -7.52 9.90
C TRP A 9 2.88 -6.28 10.77
N ALA A 10 3.99 -5.60 10.50
CA ALA A 10 4.31 -4.35 11.16
C ALA A 10 3.27 -3.26 10.86
N PHE A 11 2.78 -3.18 9.62
CA PHE A 11 1.76 -2.22 9.23
C PHE A 11 0.43 -2.45 9.94
N GLU A 12 -0.02 -3.69 10.11
CA GLU A 12 -1.23 -4.03 10.89
C GLU A 12 -1.19 -3.48 12.33
N HIS A 13 0.01 -3.25 12.87
CA HIS A 13 0.19 -2.67 14.19
C HIS A 13 0.27 -1.14 14.23
N THR A 14 0.32 -0.47 13.08
CA THR A 14 0.39 1.00 12.98
C THR A 14 -0.97 1.67 13.25
N ALA A 15 -0.93 2.97 13.56
CA ALA A 15 -2.14 3.77 13.76
C ALA A 15 -2.99 3.88 12.49
N ALA A 16 -2.37 3.88 11.31
CA ALA A 16 -3.08 3.91 10.02
C ALA A 16 -3.92 2.64 9.79
N ALA A 17 -3.41 1.47 10.19
CA ALA A 17 -4.17 0.22 10.11
C ALA A 17 -5.22 0.08 11.22
N LYS A 18 -4.93 0.57 12.43
CA LYS A 18 -5.83 0.47 13.60
C LYS A 18 -6.95 1.49 13.61
N TYR A 19 -6.72 2.68 13.04
CA TYR A 19 -7.66 3.80 13.05
C TYR A 19 -7.78 4.45 11.66
N PRO A 20 -8.12 3.68 10.61
CA PRO A 20 -8.07 4.16 9.23
C PRO A 20 -8.91 5.42 9.00
N ASP A 21 -10.06 5.56 9.66
CA ASP A 21 -10.94 6.74 9.55
C ASP A 21 -10.29 8.06 9.99
N ARG A 22 -9.18 8.00 10.75
CA ARG A 22 -8.41 9.18 11.17
C ARG A 22 -7.37 9.61 10.15
N PHE A 23 -7.00 8.72 9.23
CA PHE A 23 -5.90 8.90 8.29
C PHE A 23 -6.34 8.93 6.84
N PHE A 24 -7.50 8.37 6.54
CA PHE A 24 -8.06 8.28 5.21
C PHE A 24 -9.48 8.85 5.22
N GLN A 25 -9.77 9.74 4.27
CA GLN A 25 -11.13 10.19 3.96
C GLN A 25 -11.83 9.18 3.04
N GLU A 26 -13.15 9.33 2.83
CA GLU A 26 -14.03 8.33 2.20
C GLU A 26 -13.58 7.78 0.82
N GLN A 27 -12.64 8.44 0.14
CA GLN A 27 -12.11 8.03 -1.17
C GLN A 27 -10.57 7.90 -1.19
N GLU A 28 -9.93 7.96 -0.03
CA GLU A 28 -8.49 7.83 0.10
C GLU A 28 -8.10 6.39 0.45
N PHE A 29 -7.01 5.91 -0.15
CA PHE A 29 -6.44 4.60 0.15
C PHE A 29 -4.92 4.66 0.09
N GLY A 30 -4.27 3.83 0.89
CA GLY A 30 -2.84 3.58 0.79
C GLY A 30 -2.55 2.65 -0.38
N TRP A 31 -1.66 3.06 -1.28
CA TRP A 31 -1.13 2.15 -2.30
C TRP A 31 0.08 1.40 -1.74
N ALA A 32 -0.03 0.08 -1.66
CA ALA A 32 0.94 -0.75 -0.97
C ALA A 32 1.59 -1.77 -1.91
N ASN A 33 2.70 -2.36 -1.47
CA ASN A 33 3.29 -3.45 -2.21
C ASN A 33 2.38 -4.69 -2.19
N SER A 34 2.63 -5.62 -3.10
CA SER A 34 1.80 -6.81 -3.30
C SER A 34 1.83 -7.85 -2.17
N ALA A 35 2.57 -7.62 -1.10
CA ALA A 35 2.55 -8.44 0.12
C ALA A 35 1.50 -7.98 1.14
N TYR A 36 0.89 -6.82 0.93
CA TYR A 36 -0.19 -6.31 1.77
C TYR A 36 -1.53 -6.89 1.33
N GLY A 37 -2.44 -7.05 2.31
CA GLY A 37 -3.83 -7.43 2.04
C GLY A 37 -4.60 -6.29 1.37
N VAL A 38 -5.60 -6.65 0.55
CA VAL A 38 -6.57 -5.70 0.01
C VAL A 38 -7.54 -5.30 1.12
N SER A 39 -7.75 -4.00 1.31
CA SER A 39 -8.79 -3.44 2.19
C SER A 39 -9.39 -2.18 1.54
N PRO A 40 -10.52 -1.64 2.05
CA PRO A 40 -11.05 -0.36 1.58
C PRO A 40 -10.04 0.79 1.65
N TRP A 41 -9.03 0.66 2.52
CA TRP A 41 -8.03 1.68 2.83
C TRP A 41 -6.65 1.31 2.31
N THR A 42 -6.47 0.14 1.68
CA THR A 42 -5.17 -0.33 1.19
C THR A 42 -5.35 -1.14 -0.08
N ILE A 43 -4.81 -0.64 -1.18
CA ILE A 43 -4.81 -1.31 -2.48
C ILE A 43 -3.38 -1.76 -2.79
N PRO A 44 -3.09 -3.08 -2.72
CA PRO A 44 -1.79 -3.60 -3.10
C PRO A 44 -1.62 -3.63 -4.62
N VAL A 45 -0.38 -3.46 -5.09
CA VAL A 45 0.00 -3.71 -6.51
C VAL A 45 -0.39 -5.14 -6.91
N HIS A 46 -0.90 -5.30 -8.12
CA HIS A 46 -1.28 -6.62 -8.62
C HIS A 46 -0.03 -7.51 -8.81
N LYS A 47 -0.13 -8.76 -8.35
CA LYS A 47 0.87 -9.81 -8.64
C LYS A 47 0.52 -10.54 -9.92
N LYS A 48 1.52 -11.16 -10.58
CA LYS A 48 1.26 -12.07 -11.71
C LYS A 48 0.41 -13.27 -11.24
N PRO A 49 -0.55 -13.74 -12.06
CA PRO A 49 -0.83 -13.29 -13.43
C PRO A 49 -1.77 -12.08 -13.52
N ALA A 50 -2.43 -11.65 -12.44
CA ALA A 50 -3.40 -10.55 -12.45
C ALA A 50 -2.80 -9.22 -12.95
N ALA A 51 -1.51 -8.97 -12.69
CA ALA A 51 -0.78 -7.82 -13.22
C ALA A 51 -0.71 -7.76 -14.75
N LEU A 52 -0.93 -8.89 -15.45
CA LEU A 52 -0.90 -8.96 -16.91
C LEU A 52 -2.24 -8.59 -17.54
N LEU A 53 -3.30 -8.47 -16.75
CA LEU A 53 -4.59 -8.00 -17.25
C LEU A 53 -4.45 -6.54 -17.66
N PRO A 54 -4.83 -6.14 -18.90
CA PRO A 54 -4.63 -4.78 -19.39
C PRO A 54 -5.19 -3.70 -18.46
N LYS A 55 -6.32 -3.97 -17.80
CA LYS A 55 -6.94 -3.07 -16.82
C LYS A 55 -6.06 -2.86 -15.58
N ASN A 56 -5.50 -3.94 -15.05
CA ASN A 56 -4.66 -3.90 -13.86
C ASN A 56 -3.29 -3.28 -14.17
N ALA A 57 -2.73 -3.60 -15.33
CA ALA A 57 -1.50 -2.97 -15.81
C ALA A 57 -1.68 -1.46 -16.00
N ALA A 58 -2.79 -1.02 -16.58
CA ALA A 58 -3.11 0.40 -16.74
C ALA A 58 -3.33 1.09 -15.39
N PHE A 59 -4.00 0.44 -14.43
CA PHE A 59 -4.18 0.94 -13.08
C PHE A 59 -2.84 1.07 -12.34
N ASP A 60 -2.05 0.00 -12.27
CA ASP A 60 -0.74 -0.01 -11.61
C ASP A 60 0.21 1.03 -12.26
N TYR A 61 0.16 1.18 -13.60
CA TYR A 61 0.91 2.20 -14.32
C TYR A 61 0.43 3.61 -13.97
N ALA A 62 -0.88 3.87 -13.96
CA ALA A 62 -1.43 5.17 -13.61
C ALA A 62 -1.01 5.58 -12.19
N VAL A 63 -1.15 4.67 -11.23
CA VAL A 63 -0.76 4.94 -9.83
C VAL A 63 0.76 5.10 -9.69
N ALA A 64 1.58 4.32 -10.40
CA ALA A 64 3.04 4.51 -10.42
C ALA A 64 3.48 5.87 -10.99
N ASN A 65 2.68 6.47 -11.88
CA ASN A 65 2.95 7.77 -12.48
C ASN A 65 2.43 8.94 -11.63
N ILE A 66 1.53 8.68 -10.67
CA ILE A 66 1.19 9.63 -9.62
C ILE A 66 2.42 9.71 -8.71
N ARG A 67 3.36 10.60 -9.04
CA ARG A 67 4.48 10.97 -8.16
C ARG A 67 3.94 11.69 -6.92
N VAL A 68 3.29 10.96 -6.02
CA VAL A 68 3.23 11.36 -4.61
C VAL A 68 4.67 11.23 -4.12
N HIS A 69 5.23 12.35 -3.70
CA HIS A 69 6.50 12.46 -3.01
C HIS A 69 6.42 11.70 -1.68
N SER A 70 6.44 10.37 -1.73
CA SER A 70 6.82 9.56 -0.57
C SER A 70 8.33 9.43 -0.61
N GLU A 71 9.01 10.54 -0.36
CA GLU A 71 10.41 10.55 0.05
C GLU A 71 10.48 10.08 1.51
N HIS A 72 10.06 8.86 1.83
CA HIS A 72 10.35 8.28 3.13
C HIS A 72 10.79 6.83 2.98
N HIS A 73 12.05 6.69 2.55
CA HIS A 73 12.97 5.95 3.39
C HIS A 73 13.10 6.71 4.73
N MET A 74 12.27 6.36 5.72
CA MET A 74 12.41 6.73 7.14
C MET A 74 12.13 5.42 7.90
N GLY A 75 13.09 4.75 8.51
CA GLY A 75 14.00 5.39 9.43
C GLY A 75 13.19 6.05 10.54
N THR A 76 12.67 5.26 11.47
CA THR A 76 12.09 5.70 12.77
C THR A 76 10.62 6.13 12.78
N LEU A 77 9.73 5.16 13.00
CA LEU A 77 8.54 5.37 13.83
C LEU A 77 8.86 4.86 15.24
N LYS A 78 9.60 5.67 15.99
CA LYS A 78 9.66 5.59 17.45
C LYS A 78 8.85 6.75 18.00
N GLY A 79 7.64 6.44 18.42
CA GLY A 79 6.72 7.25 19.20
C GLY A 79 5.83 6.29 19.97
#